data_AF-A0A8J5U1Q9-F1
#
_entry.id   AF-A0A8J5U1Q9-F1
#
_cell.length_a   1.000
_cell.length_b   1.000
_cell.length_c   1.000
_cell.angle_alpha   90.00
_cell.angle_beta   90.00
_cell.angle_gamma   90.00
#
_symmetry.space_group_name_H-M   'P 1'
#
loop_
_entity.id
_entity.type
_entity.pdbx_description
1 polymer ?
#
loop_
_entity_poly.entity_id
_entity_poly.type
_entity_poly.pdbx_seq_one_letter_code
_entity_poly.pdbx_strand_id
1 'polypeptide(L)'
;MDRLQPTTNKAQFRFPSDESWVSPADKDSWDNLNALSAFYPYSEPFSCECRAFGRLQEAGHEELAVKCFGCVLLDDAHENAMRNKFAHLHAQKPSSTYDGYHDDNEDEYYNDPNLRDMRSRFRCSDGSLPPLRGIVKEFGESKDLDHQGAKRLLRDIKYVQQLGITELDLAYRQIINGKLSDFSTSITIPHFASNPEWNPHLTQRWKSKIEFELFATCYKDFRDSDITIHEWNEDHKDKQVNVRALPEGYPPERRRLRNSSARQHLYTHVDPRNYRRYIPYTNRQGRIVRREGALGRKPSLWYIECSAAAVRRLKESREIDAGLHWQYQNGHIAPLN
;
A
#
# COMPACT_ATOMS: atom_id res chain seq x y z
N MET A 1 28.91 -21.21 22.91
CA MET A 1 28.62 -20.97 21.48
C MET A 1 27.28 -21.62 21.20
N ASP A 2 26.23 -20.93 21.60
CA ASP A 2 24.87 -21.44 21.43
C ASP A 2 24.44 -21.23 19.99
N ARG A 3 24.20 -22.36 19.32
CA ARG A 3 23.57 -22.38 18.00
C ARG A 3 22.17 -21.82 18.17
N LEU A 4 21.94 -20.63 17.64
CA LEU A 4 20.61 -20.12 17.35
C LEU A 4 19.85 -21.24 16.63
N GLN A 5 18.84 -21.81 17.30
CA GLN A 5 17.86 -22.63 16.60
C GLN A 5 17.16 -21.74 15.58
N PRO A 6 17.05 -22.17 14.31
CA PRO A 6 16.29 -21.41 13.34
C PRO A 6 14.82 -21.49 13.78
N THR A 7 14.32 -20.36 14.29
CA THR A 7 12.88 -20.13 14.32
C THR A 7 12.37 -20.39 12.90
N THR A 8 11.30 -21.17 12.81
CA THR A 8 10.61 -21.56 11.59
C THR A 8 10.03 -20.34 10.88
N ASN A 9 10.87 -19.48 10.34
CA ASN A 9 10.49 -18.49 9.35
C ASN A 9 10.23 -19.26 8.06
N LYS A 10 8.94 -19.48 7.77
CA LYS A 10 8.43 -19.99 6.51
C LYS A 10 8.89 -19.05 5.38
N ALA A 11 10.06 -19.31 4.80
CA ALA A 11 10.53 -18.58 3.63
C ALA A 11 9.79 -19.13 2.40
N GLN A 12 8.56 -18.67 2.18
CA GLN A 12 7.81 -19.03 0.99
C GLN A 12 7.98 -17.93 -0.05
N PHE A 13 8.79 -18.20 -1.08
CA PHE A 13 8.70 -17.45 -2.33
C PHE A 13 7.35 -17.82 -2.97
N ARG A 14 6.39 -16.89 -2.91
CA ARG A 14 5.04 -17.01 -3.47
C ARG A 14 4.82 -15.90 -4.50
N PHE A 15 3.98 -16.16 -5.48
CA PHE A 15 3.38 -15.05 -6.23
C PHE A 15 2.29 -14.40 -5.38
N PRO A 16 2.08 -13.09 -5.43
CA PRO A 16 0.91 -12.52 -4.78
C PRO A 16 -0.37 -12.98 -5.48
N SER A 17 -1.41 -13.31 -4.71
CA SER A 17 -2.76 -13.57 -5.24
C SER A 17 -3.31 -12.29 -5.88
N ASP A 18 -4.15 -12.41 -6.91
CA ASP A 18 -4.92 -11.28 -7.46
C ASP A 18 -6.01 -10.77 -6.50
N GLU A 19 -6.33 -11.54 -5.46
CA GLU A 19 -7.13 -11.08 -4.32
C GLU A 19 -6.35 -10.19 -3.35
N SER A 20 -5.01 -10.23 -3.40
CA SER A 20 -4.15 -9.45 -2.49
C SER A 20 -3.90 -8.02 -2.96
N TRP A 21 -4.50 -7.59 -4.08
CA TRP A 21 -4.35 -6.25 -4.62
C TRP A 21 -5.57 -5.81 -5.44
N VAL A 22 -5.68 -4.51 -5.72
CA VAL A 22 -6.82 -3.94 -6.45
C VAL A 22 -6.85 -4.46 -7.90
N SER A 23 -7.65 -5.49 -8.15
CA SER A 23 -7.78 -6.20 -9.42
C SER A 23 -9.19 -6.05 -10.01
N PRO A 24 -9.42 -6.48 -11.27
CA PRO A 24 -10.78 -6.60 -11.81
C PRO A 24 -11.65 -7.49 -10.91
N ALA A 25 -12.80 -6.97 -10.48
CA ALA A 25 -13.63 -7.58 -9.45
C ALA A 25 -14.52 -8.74 -9.94
N ASP A 26 -14.60 -8.98 -11.25
CA ASP A 26 -15.40 -10.06 -11.81
C ASP A 26 -14.54 -11.32 -12.02
N LYS A 27 -15.01 -12.47 -11.53
CA LYS A 27 -14.34 -13.77 -11.69
C LYS A 27 -14.13 -14.13 -13.17
N ASP A 28 -15.04 -13.71 -14.04
CA ASP A 28 -14.92 -13.90 -15.49
C ASP A 28 -13.83 -12.99 -16.11
N SER A 29 -13.40 -11.96 -15.39
CA SER A 29 -12.30 -11.06 -15.80
C SER A 29 -10.92 -11.57 -15.39
N TRP A 30 -10.81 -12.62 -14.58
CA TRP A 30 -9.51 -13.18 -14.16
C TRP A 30 -8.78 -13.87 -15.32
N ASP A 31 -9.51 -14.42 -16.29
CA ASP A 31 -8.95 -14.95 -17.54
C ASP A 31 -8.77 -13.86 -18.62
N ASN A 32 -9.26 -12.64 -18.37
CA ASN A 32 -9.14 -11.54 -19.31
C ASN A 32 -7.76 -10.88 -19.19
N LEU A 33 -6.80 -11.39 -19.96
CA LEU A 33 -5.42 -10.87 -20.02
C LEU A 33 -5.35 -9.37 -20.29
N ASN A 34 -6.27 -8.82 -21.09
CA ASN A 34 -6.30 -7.38 -21.36
C ASN A 34 -6.69 -6.59 -20.12
N ALA A 35 -7.66 -7.09 -19.35
CA ALA A 35 -8.03 -6.49 -18.07
C ALA A 35 -6.86 -6.55 -17.08
N LEU A 36 -6.31 -7.73 -16.82
CA LEU A 36 -5.17 -7.89 -15.90
C LEU A 36 -3.97 -7.02 -16.29
N SER A 37 -3.62 -6.99 -17.58
CA SER A 37 -2.52 -6.16 -18.10
C SER A 37 -2.74 -4.66 -17.89
N ALA A 38 -4.00 -4.20 -17.86
CA ALA A 38 -4.30 -2.79 -17.60
C ALA A 38 -4.06 -2.39 -16.13
N PHE A 39 -4.36 -3.28 -15.18
CA PHE A 39 -4.18 -3.03 -13.74
C PHE A 39 -2.75 -3.30 -13.26
N TYR A 40 -2.07 -4.26 -13.88
CA TYR A 40 -0.74 -4.73 -13.48
C TYR A 40 0.28 -3.61 -13.19
N PRO A 41 0.43 -2.55 -14.03
CA PRO A 41 1.42 -1.49 -13.78
C PRO A 41 1.13 -0.61 -12.58
N TYR A 42 -0.05 -0.75 -11.96
CA TYR A 42 -0.58 0.15 -10.94
C TYR A 42 -0.84 -0.56 -9.62
N SER A 43 -1.40 -1.77 -9.68
CA SER A 43 -1.89 -2.47 -8.48
C SER A 43 -1.08 -3.71 -8.12
N GLU A 44 -0.30 -4.27 -9.05
CA GLU A 44 0.47 -5.47 -8.74
C GLU A 44 1.58 -5.16 -7.72
N PRO A 45 1.78 -5.97 -6.66
CA PRO A 45 2.63 -5.60 -5.52
C PRO A 45 4.05 -5.12 -5.83
N PHE A 46 4.74 -5.80 -6.75
CA PHE A 46 6.07 -5.36 -7.18
C PHE A 46 6.00 -4.00 -7.89
N SER A 47 4.98 -3.78 -8.72
CA SER A 47 4.75 -2.54 -9.44
C SER A 47 4.40 -1.37 -8.49
N CYS A 48 3.54 -1.59 -7.50
CA CYS A 48 3.24 -0.61 -6.44
C CYS A 48 4.53 -0.15 -5.76
N GLU A 49 5.34 -1.11 -5.33
CA GLU A 49 6.55 -0.84 -4.58
C GLU A 49 7.63 -0.14 -5.44
N CYS A 50 7.80 -0.57 -6.69
CA CYS A 50 8.67 0.12 -7.65
C CYS A 50 8.23 1.56 -7.88
N ARG A 51 6.92 1.83 -7.97
CA ARG A 51 6.40 3.20 -8.14
C ARG A 51 6.64 4.06 -6.92
N ALA A 52 6.42 3.52 -5.71
CA ALA A 52 6.65 4.24 -4.46
C ALA A 52 8.13 4.60 -4.28
N PHE A 53 9.04 3.61 -4.38
CA PHE A 53 10.48 3.88 -4.29
C PHE A 53 10.98 4.77 -5.42
N GLY A 54 10.45 4.58 -6.64
CA GLY A 54 10.71 5.45 -7.77
C GLY A 54 10.31 6.90 -7.48
N ARG A 55 9.15 7.13 -6.86
CA ARG A 55 8.70 8.47 -6.44
C ARG A 55 9.57 9.06 -5.33
N LEU A 56 9.97 8.27 -4.34
CA LEU A 56 10.88 8.73 -3.29
C LEU A 56 12.23 9.19 -3.86
N GLN A 57 12.80 8.40 -4.78
CA GLN A 57 14.02 8.77 -5.49
C GLN A 57 13.83 10.00 -6.40
N GLU A 58 12.75 10.02 -7.18
CA GLU A 58 12.41 11.12 -8.08
C GLU A 58 12.31 12.47 -7.35
N ALA A 59 11.77 12.45 -6.13
CA ALA A 59 11.57 13.63 -5.29
C ALA A 59 12.74 13.91 -4.33
N GLY A 60 13.79 13.09 -4.32
CA GLY A 60 14.95 13.29 -3.42
C GLY A 60 14.64 13.04 -1.95
N HIS A 61 13.70 12.14 -1.66
CA HIS A 61 13.18 11.83 -0.32
C HIS A 61 13.33 10.35 0.08
N GLU A 62 14.39 9.68 -0.42
CA GLU A 62 14.70 8.28 -0.10
C GLU A 62 14.92 8.05 1.41
N GLU A 63 15.20 9.11 2.20
CA GLU A 63 15.35 9.01 3.65
C GLU A 63 14.06 8.59 4.39
N LEU A 64 12.88 8.78 3.78
CA LEU A 64 11.58 8.46 4.37
C LEU A 64 11.28 6.95 4.44
N ALA A 65 12.06 6.14 3.72
CA ALA A 65 11.91 4.69 3.69
C ALA A 65 13.26 4.00 3.93
N VAL A 66 13.21 2.68 4.15
CA VAL A 66 14.40 1.84 4.07
C VAL A 66 15.09 2.03 2.73
N LYS A 67 16.43 1.94 2.70
CA LYS A 67 17.14 2.09 1.44
C LYS A 67 16.75 0.95 0.49
N CYS A 68 16.28 1.30 -0.70
CA CYS A 68 16.06 0.36 -1.79
C CYS A 68 17.29 0.37 -2.71
N PHE A 69 17.87 -0.80 -2.96
CA PHE A 69 19.04 -0.95 -3.84
C PHE A 69 18.66 -1.25 -5.29
N GLY A 70 17.36 -1.46 -5.55
CA GLY A 70 16.83 -1.79 -6.87
C GLY A 70 16.08 -3.12 -6.87
N CYS A 71 15.89 -3.69 -8.06
CA CYS A 71 15.23 -4.96 -8.25
C CYS A 71 16.16 -6.01 -8.85
N VAL A 72 15.85 -7.27 -8.59
CA VAL A 72 16.46 -8.44 -9.22
C VAL A 72 15.40 -9.18 -10.03
N LEU A 73 15.78 -9.55 -11.25
CA LEU A 73 14.99 -10.39 -12.14
C LEU A 73 15.67 -11.75 -12.21
N LEU A 74 15.00 -12.80 -11.75
CA LEU A 74 15.51 -14.16 -11.79
C LEU A 74 14.80 -14.87 -12.94
N ASP A 75 15.58 -15.21 -13.96
CA ASP A 75 15.12 -16.03 -15.08
C ASP A 75 14.96 -17.51 -14.69
N ASP A 76 14.58 -18.34 -15.66
CA ASP A 76 14.38 -19.78 -15.46
C ASP A 76 15.63 -20.50 -14.96
N ALA A 77 16.83 -20.06 -15.37
CA ALA A 77 18.08 -20.68 -14.92
C ALA A 77 18.33 -20.38 -13.44
N HIS A 78 18.11 -19.13 -13.01
CA HIS A 78 18.21 -18.73 -11.61
C HIS A 78 17.15 -19.42 -10.75
N GLU A 79 15.92 -19.51 -11.24
CA GLU A 79 14.84 -20.21 -10.56
C GLU A 79 15.16 -21.69 -10.37
N ASN A 80 15.63 -22.38 -11.42
CA ASN A 80 16.05 -23.77 -11.33
C ASN A 80 17.21 -23.96 -10.35
N ALA A 81 18.19 -23.04 -10.35
CA ALA A 81 19.29 -23.05 -9.39
C ALA A 81 18.78 -22.90 -7.95
N MET A 82 17.83 -21.97 -7.70
CA MET A 82 17.20 -21.82 -6.39
C MET A 82 16.44 -23.09 -5.98
N ARG A 83 15.59 -23.63 -6.86
CA ARG A 83 14.82 -24.87 -6.59
C ARG A 83 15.74 -26.03 -6.23
N ASN A 84 16.84 -26.21 -6.96
CA ASN A 84 17.82 -27.26 -6.69
C ASN A 84 18.53 -27.05 -5.34
N LYS A 85 18.94 -25.82 -5.04
CA LYS A 85 19.62 -25.47 -3.77
C LYS A 85 18.74 -25.74 -2.55
N PHE A 86 17.44 -25.47 -2.67
CA PHE A 86 16.46 -25.63 -1.59
C PHE A 86 15.62 -26.90 -1.67
N ALA A 87 15.99 -27.86 -2.54
CA ALA A 87 15.23 -29.09 -2.75
C ALA A 87 15.03 -29.93 -1.47
N HIS A 88 15.94 -29.81 -0.50
CA HIS A 88 15.87 -30.50 0.79
C HIS A 88 14.76 -29.97 1.71
N LEU A 89 14.17 -28.80 1.41
CA LEU A 89 13.04 -28.23 2.16
C LEU A 89 11.71 -28.85 1.67
N HIS A 90 11.56 -30.16 1.84
CA HIS A 90 10.45 -30.98 1.31
C HIS A 90 9.03 -30.50 1.66
N ALA A 91 8.83 -29.74 2.75
CA ALA A 91 7.54 -29.23 3.20
C ALA A 91 7.20 -27.81 2.71
N GLN A 92 8.13 -27.16 1.98
CA GLN A 92 8.01 -25.78 1.52
C GLN A 92 8.53 -25.66 0.08
N LYS A 93 8.07 -26.54 -0.82
CA LYS A 93 8.43 -26.42 -2.24
C LYS A 93 8.15 -24.97 -2.66
N PRO A 94 9.17 -24.18 -3.06
CA PRO A 94 8.93 -22.84 -3.55
C PRO A 94 8.03 -22.97 -4.76
N SER A 95 6.80 -22.50 -4.60
CA SER A 95 5.85 -22.50 -5.68
C SER A 95 5.99 -21.16 -6.36
N SER A 96 6.80 -21.16 -7.40
CA SER A 96 7.06 -19.99 -8.23
C SER A 96 5.86 -19.61 -9.11
N THR A 97 4.71 -20.23 -8.90
CA THR A 97 3.46 -19.97 -9.63
C THR A 97 2.27 -19.80 -8.69
N TYR A 98 2.34 -20.35 -7.47
CA TYR A 98 1.23 -20.38 -6.51
C TYR A 98 1.22 -19.18 -5.57
N ASP A 99 0.01 -18.72 -5.26
CA ASP A 99 -0.23 -17.62 -4.32
C ASP A 99 -0.11 -18.00 -2.84
N GLY A 100 -0.17 -19.31 -2.55
CA GLY A 100 -0.03 -19.83 -1.20
C GLY A 100 -1.20 -19.51 -0.28
N TYR A 101 -2.35 -19.09 -0.81
CA TYR A 101 -3.57 -18.94 -0.03
C TYR A 101 -4.07 -20.34 0.39
N HIS A 102 -3.89 -20.66 1.66
CA HIS A 102 -4.54 -21.80 2.31
C HIS A 102 -5.68 -21.18 3.14
N ASP A 103 -6.88 -21.13 2.58
CA ASP A 103 -8.04 -21.03 3.45
C ASP A 103 -8.21 -22.43 4.08
N ASP A 104 -8.37 -22.46 5.40
CA ASP A 104 -8.67 -23.70 6.13
C ASP A 104 -10.09 -24.20 5.79
N ASN A 105 -10.86 -23.44 5.00
CA ASN A 105 -12.12 -23.86 4.41
C ASN A 105 -11.91 -24.72 3.15
N GLU A 106 -12.41 -25.95 3.20
CA GLU A 106 -12.48 -26.94 2.12
C GLU A 106 -13.45 -26.55 0.99
N ASP A 107 -13.49 -25.28 0.57
CA ASP A 107 -14.29 -24.91 -0.58
C ASP A 107 -13.59 -25.44 -1.85
N GLU A 108 -14.31 -26.29 -2.60
CA GLU A 108 -13.87 -26.97 -3.83
C GLU A 108 -13.29 -25.99 -4.87
N TYR A 109 -13.71 -24.72 -4.82
CA TYR A 109 -13.19 -23.60 -5.61
C TYR A 109 -11.68 -23.37 -5.41
N TYR A 110 -11.17 -23.46 -4.19
CA TYR A 110 -9.75 -23.27 -3.92
C TYR A 110 -8.92 -24.51 -4.26
N ASN A 111 -9.52 -25.64 -4.63
CA ASN A 111 -8.79 -26.85 -5.03
C ASN A 111 -8.47 -26.91 -6.53
N ASP A 112 -8.91 -25.93 -7.34
CA ASP A 112 -8.55 -25.87 -8.76
C ASP A 112 -7.07 -25.46 -8.94
N PRO A 113 -6.21 -26.35 -9.48
CA PRO A 113 -4.80 -26.04 -9.71
C PRO A 113 -4.57 -24.87 -10.68
N ASN A 114 -5.53 -24.57 -11.56
CA ASN A 114 -5.44 -23.47 -12.53
C ASN A 114 -5.73 -22.11 -11.89
N LEU A 115 -6.63 -22.07 -10.89
CA LEU A 115 -6.87 -20.85 -10.11
C LEU A 115 -5.67 -20.49 -9.23
N ARG A 116 -4.84 -21.50 -8.91
CA ARG A 116 -3.63 -21.37 -8.11
C ARG A 116 -2.40 -20.90 -8.91
N ASP A 117 -2.32 -21.11 -10.23
CA ASP A 117 -1.17 -20.66 -11.05
C ASP A 117 -1.30 -19.20 -11.48
N MET A 118 -0.99 -18.28 -10.57
CA MET A 118 -1.08 -16.83 -10.79
C MET A 118 -0.05 -16.33 -11.80
N ARG A 119 1.17 -16.86 -11.78
CA ARG A 119 2.25 -16.38 -12.66
C ARG A 119 1.95 -16.63 -14.13
N SER A 120 1.33 -17.76 -14.45
CA SER A 120 1.00 -18.13 -15.83
C SER A 120 0.01 -17.19 -16.51
N ARG A 121 -0.71 -16.37 -15.74
CA ARG A 121 -1.64 -15.35 -16.25
C ARG A 121 -0.95 -14.10 -16.78
N PHE A 122 0.34 -13.91 -16.51
CA PHE A 122 1.11 -12.71 -16.91
C PHE A 122 2.21 -13.02 -17.91
N ARG A 123 1.93 -13.90 -18.89
CA ARG A 123 2.93 -14.31 -19.90
C ARG A 123 3.51 -13.13 -20.67
N CYS A 124 4.79 -13.23 -20.97
CA CYS A 124 5.47 -12.31 -21.87
C CYS A 124 4.91 -12.43 -23.30
N SER A 125 5.22 -11.46 -24.17
CA SER A 125 4.72 -11.42 -25.54
C SER A 125 5.14 -12.62 -26.40
N ASP A 126 6.21 -13.31 -26.01
CA ASP A 126 6.72 -14.54 -26.62
C ASP A 126 6.13 -15.82 -26.00
N GLY A 127 5.20 -15.68 -25.05
CA GLY A 127 4.54 -16.77 -24.34
C GLY A 127 5.30 -17.31 -23.12
N SER A 128 6.51 -16.81 -22.84
CA SER A 128 7.28 -17.22 -21.67
C SER A 128 6.59 -16.78 -20.36
N LEU A 129 6.93 -17.44 -19.25
CA LEU A 129 6.55 -16.93 -17.93
C LEU A 129 7.33 -15.65 -17.64
N PRO A 130 6.74 -14.67 -16.92
CA PRO A 130 7.48 -13.51 -16.45
C PRO A 130 8.58 -13.97 -15.47
N PRO A 131 9.73 -13.28 -15.38
CA PRO A 131 10.78 -13.65 -14.43
C PRO A 131 10.27 -13.53 -12.98
N LEU A 132 10.90 -14.23 -12.04
CA LEU A 132 10.69 -13.93 -10.62
C LEU A 132 11.28 -12.55 -10.34
N ARG A 133 10.52 -11.72 -9.64
CA ARG A 133 10.89 -10.34 -9.34
C ARG A 133 11.07 -10.17 -7.85
N GLY A 134 12.20 -9.61 -7.45
CA GLY A 134 12.49 -9.28 -6.06
C GLY A 134 12.95 -7.84 -5.94
N ILE A 135 12.61 -7.19 -4.83
CA ILE A 135 13.11 -5.86 -4.48
C ILE A 135 14.16 -6.03 -3.39
N VAL A 136 15.35 -5.49 -3.62
CA VAL A 136 16.48 -5.61 -2.71
C VAL A 136 16.50 -4.37 -1.83
N LYS A 137 16.27 -4.57 -0.53
CA LYS A 137 16.18 -3.50 0.47
C LYS A 137 17.28 -3.63 1.51
N GLU A 138 17.51 -2.54 2.24
CA GLU A 138 18.35 -2.51 3.43
C GLU A 138 17.93 -3.61 4.41
N PHE A 139 18.90 -4.41 4.84
CA PHE A 139 18.69 -5.35 5.92
C PHE A 139 18.60 -4.58 7.24
N GLY A 140 17.62 -4.93 8.06
CA GLY A 140 17.42 -4.29 9.35
C GLY A 140 16.44 -5.08 10.20
N GLU A 141 16.22 -4.55 11.39
CA GLU A 141 15.32 -5.14 12.39
C GLU A 141 14.16 -4.18 12.65
N SER A 142 13.02 -4.73 13.03
CA SER A 142 11.95 -3.93 13.61
C SER A 142 12.49 -3.32 14.91
N LYS A 143 12.51 -1.98 14.98
CA LYS A 143 13.04 -1.25 16.15
C LYS A 143 11.91 -0.89 17.10
N ASP A 144 12.26 -0.75 18.38
CA ASP A 144 11.41 -0.17 19.41
C ASP A 144 10.80 1.16 18.94
N LEU A 145 9.48 1.21 18.89
CA LEU A 145 8.71 2.39 18.53
C LEU A 145 8.58 3.32 19.74
N ASP A 146 9.70 3.86 20.23
CA ASP A 146 9.67 4.82 21.35
C ASP A 146 8.88 6.10 21.00
N HIS A 147 8.66 6.98 21.98
CA HIS A 147 7.87 8.20 21.77
C HIS A 147 8.40 9.11 20.65
N GLN A 148 9.71 9.11 20.41
CA GLN A 148 10.31 9.87 19.32
C GLN A 148 10.16 9.14 17.99
N GLY A 149 10.26 7.81 17.98
CA GLY A 149 9.98 6.93 16.86
C GLY A 149 8.55 7.09 16.36
N ALA A 150 7.57 7.04 17.25
CA ALA A 150 6.16 7.25 16.90
C ALA A 150 5.90 8.65 16.32
N LYS A 151 6.54 9.70 16.87
CA LYS A 151 6.45 11.07 16.30
C LYS A 151 7.08 11.17 14.92
N ARG A 152 8.22 10.50 14.70
CA ARG A 152 8.89 10.43 13.40
C ARG A 152 8.02 9.69 12.39
N LEU A 153 7.47 8.53 12.75
CA LEU A 153 6.57 7.74 11.92
C LEU A 153 5.37 8.59 11.44
N LEU A 154 4.67 9.25 12.37
CA LEU A 154 3.53 10.12 12.01
C LEU A 154 3.93 11.28 11.10
N ARG A 155 5.11 11.87 11.30
CA ARG A 155 5.65 12.90 10.39
C ARG A 155 5.93 12.31 9.01
N ASP A 156 6.55 11.14 8.95
CA ASP A 156 6.99 10.51 7.72
C ASP A 156 5.79 10.03 6.88
N ILE A 157 4.72 9.54 7.51
CA ILE A 157 3.43 9.26 6.84
C ILE A 157 2.91 10.53 6.12
N LYS A 158 2.93 11.70 6.80
CA LYS A 158 2.49 12.97 6.18
C LYS A 158 3.41 13.40 5.04
N TYR A 159 4.70 13.08 5.11
CA TYR A 159 5.65 13.40 4.05
C TYR A 159 5.46 12.49 2.84
N VAL A 160 5.28 11.19 3.06
CA VAL A 160 5.00 10.21 2.01
C VAL A 160 3.67 10.51 1.30
N GLN A 161 2.59 10.83 2.03
CA GLN A 161 1.33 11.26 1.41
C GLN A 161 1.47 12.57 0.61
N GLN A 162 2.31 13.51 1.05
CA GLN A 162 2.57 14.73 0.28
C GLN A 162 3.30 14.46 -1.03
N LEU A 163 4.01 13.34 -1.15
CA LEU A 163 4.61 12.85 -2.38
C LEU A 163 3.62 12.10 -3.29
N GLY A 164 2.35 12.04 -2.90
CA GLY A 164 1.29 11.34 -3.62
C GLY A 164 1.35 9.82 -3.45
N ILE A 165 1.93 9.32 -2.34
CA ILE A 165 1.96 7.89 -2.02
C ILE A 165 1.05 7.64 -0.80
N THR A 166 0.06 6.77 -0.94
CA THR A 166 -0.93 6.45 0.11
C THR A 166 -1.06 4.94 0.27
N GLU A 167 -1.83 4.47 1.26
CA GLU A 167 -2.09 3.03 1.48
C GLU A 167 -0.80 2.28 1.86
N LEU A 168 -0.21 2.67 3.00
CA LEU A 168 1.17 2.38 3.38
C LEU A 168 1.38 1.05 4.13
N ASP A 169 0.44 0.09 4.03
CA ASP A 169 0.40 -1.19 4.78
C ASP A 169 1.08 -1.14 6.17
N LEU A 170 0.62 -0.21 7.01
CA LEU A 170 1.31 0.07 8.26
C LEU A 170 1.08 -1.04 9.27
N ALA A 171 2.17 -1.67 9.70
CA ALA A 171 2.22 -2.52 10.87
C ALA A 171 3.60 -2.40 11.52
N TYR A 172 3.71 -2.62 12.83
CA TYR A 172 4.99 -2.44 13.54
C TYR A 172 6.11 -3.31 12.94
N ARG A 173 5.77 -4.50 12.41
CA ARG A 173 6.69 -5.42 11.72
C ARG A 173 7.28 -4.82 10.42
N GLN A 174 6.57 -3.89 9.80
CA GLN A 174 6.95 -3.18 8.56
C GLN A 174 7.71 -1.87 8.81
N ILE A 175 8.05 -1.60 10.09
CA ILE A 175 8.87 -0.45 10.47
C ILE A 175 10.29 -0.93 10.75
N ILE A 176 11.13 -0.91 9.71
CA ILE A 176 12.50 -1.41 9.77
C ILE A 176 13.45 -0.25 10.03
N ASN A 177 14.30 -0.37 11.05
CA ASN A 177 15.21 0.69 11.47
C ASN A 177 14.51 2.04 11.76
N GLY A 178 13.22 2.03 12.08
CA GLY A 178 12.41 3.23 12.31
C GLY A 178 11.91 3.90 11.04
N LYS A 179 11.92 3.21 9.89
CA LYS A 179 11.46 3.70 8.59
C LYS A 179 10.45 2.74 7.96
N LEU A 180 9.64 3.28 7.04
CA LEU A 180 8.71 2.49 6.24
C LEU A 180 9.46 1.53 5.32
N SER A 181 9.04 0.27 5.23
CA SER A 181 9.71 -0.74 4.39
C SER A 181 8.85 -1.41 3.34
N ASP A 182 7.53 -1.41 3.49
CA ASP A 182 6.61 -2.13 2.63
C ASP A 182 5.68 -1.15 1.92
N PHE A 183 5.73 -1.16 0.59
CA PHE A 183 4.85 -0.35 -0.28
C PHE A 183 4.08 -1.22 -1.27
N SER A 184 3.96 -2.52 -0.99
CA SER A 184 3.34 -3.51 -1.88
C SER A 184 1.86 -3.23 -2.18
N THR A 185 1.14 -2.52 -1.31
CA THR A 185 -0.26 -2.13 -1.55
C THR A 185 -0.43 -0.64 -1.87
N SER A 186 0.69 0.10 -1.96
CA SER A 186 0.62 1.55 -2.03
C SER A 186 0.06 2.08 -3.35
N ILE A 187 -0.75 3.11 -3.25
CA ILE A 187 -1.18 3.90 -4.40
C ILE A 187 -0.19 5.05 -4.59
N THR A 188 0.48 5.10 -5.74
CA THR A 188 1.35 6.22 -6.13
C THR A 188 0.74 7.03 -7.26
N ILE A 189 0.39 8.28 -6.97
CA ILE A 189 -0.21 9.23 -7.93
C ILE A 189 0.80 9.57 -9.04
N PRO A 190 0.41 9.46 -10.33
CA PRO A 190 -0.96 9.28 -10.78
C PRO A 190 -1.39 7.82 -10.92
N HIS A 191 -2.63 7.51 -10.56
CA HIS A 191 -3.19 6.15 -10.47
C HIS A 191 -4.68 6.13 -10.87
N PHE A 192 -5.21 5.04 -11.43
CA PHE A 192 -6.62 4.99 -11.84
C PHE A 192 -7.60 5.25 -10.68
N ALA A 193 -7.22 4.82 -9.47
CA ALA A 193 -7.97 5.04 -8.23
C ALA A 193 -7.80 6.44 -7.61
N SER A 194 -7.00 7.33 -8.21
CA SER A 194 -6.79 8.70 -7.73
C SER A 194 -6.96 9.77 -8.82
N ASN A 195 -6.97 9.38 -10.09
CA ASN A 195 -6.98 10.24 -11.27
C ASN A 195 -8.20 9.92 -12.15
N PRO A 196 -9.42 10.22 -11.69
CA PRO A 196 -10.64 9.91 -12.44
C PRO A 196 -10.72 10.61 -13.80
N GLU A 197 -9.93 11.66 -14.03
CA GLU A 197 -9.78 12.32 -15.32
C GLU A 197 -9.15 11.44 -16.42
N TRP A 198 -8.50 10.33 -16.06
CA TRP A 198 -7.96 9.36 -17.02
C TRP A 198 -9.04 8.57 -17.76
N ASN A 199 -10.25 8.53 -17.21
CA ASN A 199 -11.40 7.93 -17.87
C ASN A 199 -12.44 9.02 -18.19
N PRO A 200 -12.50 9.50 -19.44
CA PRO A 200 -13.39 10.60 -19.84
C PRO A 200 -14.88 10.23 -19.75
N HIS A 201 -15.21 8.95 -19.63
CA HIS A 201 -16.57 8.43 -19.57
C HIS A 201 -17.14 8.36 -18.15
N LEU A 202 -16.35 8.68 -17.12
CA LEU A 202 -16.85 8.67 -15.74
C LEU A 202 -17.86 9.80 -15.50
N THR A 203 -19.02 9.42 -15.00
CA THR A 203 -20.02 10.37 -14.49
C THR A 203 -19.48 11.10 -13.26
N GLN A 204 -20.02 12.29 -12.95
CA GLN A 204 -19.62 13.03 -11.75
C GLN A 204 -19.79 12.20 -10.46
N ARG A 205 -20.84 11.36 -10.40
CA ARG A 205 -21.07 10.44 -9.28
C ARG A 205 -19.88 9.51 -9.06
N TRP A 206 -19.30 8.96 -10.12
CA TRP A 206 -18.14 8.08 -10.01
C TRP A 206 -16.88 8.83 -9.60
N LYS A 207 -16.67 10.03 -10.13
CA LYS A 207 -15.54 10.89 -9.73
C LYS A 207 -15.56 11.17 -8.23
N SER A 208 -16.73 11.51 -7.68
CA SER A 208 -16.90 11.74 -6.24
C SER A 208 -16.71 10.48 -5.39
N LYS A 209 -17.12 9.31 -5.88
CA LYS A 209 -16.85 8.04 -5.19
C LYS A 209 -15.34 7.72 -5.16
N ILE A 210 -14.63 7.90 -6.28
CA ILE A 210 -13.18 7.69 -6.36
C ILE A 210 -12.45 8.66 -5.41
N GLU A 211 -12.86 9.93 -5.39
CA GLU A 211 -12.34 10.91 -4.45
C GLU A 211 -12.54 10.49 -2.98
N PHE A 212 -13.73 9.95 -2.66
CA PHE A 212 -14.02 9.44 -1.32
C PHE A 212 -13.18 8.20 -0.96
N GLU A 213 -12.94 7.27 -1.89
CA GLU A 213 -12.05 6.13 -1.65
C GLU A 213 -10.62 6.58 -1.38
N LEU A 214 -10.08 7.51 -2.19
CA LEU A 214 -8.76 8.07 -1.95
C LEU A 214 -8.68 8.79 -0.58
N PHE A 215 -9.76 9.48 -0.18
CA PHE A 215 -9.84 10.06 1.15
C PHE A 215 -9.79 8.98 2.23
N ALA A 216 -10.55 7.88 2.05
CA ALA A 216 -10.59 6.77 2.99
C ALA A 216 -9.24 6.06 3.13
N THR A 217 -8.50 5.84 2.03
CA THR A 217 -7.14 5.26 2.08
C THR A 217 -6.16 6.19 2.81
N CYS A 218 -6.23 7.51 2.55
CA CYS A 218 -5.41 8.48 3.29
C CYS A 218 -5.74 8.50 4.79
N TYR A 219 -7.02 8.39 5.14
CA TYR A 219 -7.48 8.33 6.53
C TYR A 219 -7.03 7.03 7.20
N LYS A 220 -7.09 5.90 6.46
CA LYS A 220 -6.63 4.59 6.91
C LYS A 220 -5.16 4.60 7.33
N ASP A 221 -4.26 5.24 6.58
CA ASP A 221 -2.84 5.33 6.99
C ASP A 221 -2.67 5.97 8.38
N PHE A 222 -3.45 7.01 8.70
CA PHE A 222 -3.41 7.63 10.03
C PHE A 222 -4.05 6.73 11.10
N ARG A 223 -5.12 6.02 10.75
CA ARG A 223 -5.76 5.05 11.64
C ARG A 223 -4.81 3.88 11.95
N ASP A 224 -4.12 3.34 10.95
CA ASP A 224 -3.18 2.24 11.11
C ASP A 224 -1.94 2.68 11.91
N SER A 225 -1.53 3.95 11.82
CA SER A 225 -0.53 4.52 12.73
C SER A 225 -1.00 4.48 14.20
N ASP A 226 -2.25 4.79 14.48
CA ASP A 226 -2.80 4.72 15.84
C ASP A 226 -2.94 3.27 16.32
N ILE A 227 -3.33 2.35 15.42
CA ILE A 227 -3.37 0.90 15.70
C ILE A 227 -1.98 0.36 16.00
N THR A 228 -0.98 0.71 15.19
CA THR A 228 0.43 0.29 15.38
C THR A 228 0.95 0.71 16.77
N ILE A 229 0.65 1.93 17.19
CA ILE A 229 1.05 2.43 18.52
C ILE A 229 0.30 1.67 19.63
N HIS A 230 -0.98 1.37 19.43
CA HIS A 230 -1.76 0.58 20.38
C HIS A 230 -1.21 -0.84 20.54
N GLU A 231 -0.96 -1.55 19.44
CA GLU A 231 -0.38 -2.90 19.45
C GLU A 231 0.99 -2.92 20.13
N TRP A 232 1.85 -1.95 19.79
CA TRP A 232 3.15 -1.84 20.44
C TRP A 232 3.01 -1.62 21.96
N ASN A 233 2.05 -0.81 22.41
CA ASN A 233 1.80 -0.56 23.85
C ASN A 233 1.26 -1.81 24.59
N GLU A 234 0.48 -2.66 23.93
CA GLU A 234 0.00 -3.92 24.51
C GLU A 234 1.17 -4.88 24.78
N ASP A 235 2.15 -4.91 23.87
CA ASP A 235 3.38 -5.70 24.00
C ASP A 235 4.39 -5.08 25.00
N HIS A 236 4.34 -3.75 25.22
CA HIS A 236 5.32 -3.00 26.01
C HIS A 236 4.68 -2.18 27.15
N LYS A 237 4.05 -2.88 28.10
CA LYS A 237 3.28 -2.27 29.21
C LYS A 237 4.10 -1.33 30.11
N ASP A 238 5.41 -1.48 30.15
CA ASP A 238 6.35 -0.67 30.94
C ASP A 238 6.82 0.62 30.22
N LYS A 239 6.59 0.76 28.91
CA LYS A 239 7.12 1.86 28.09
C LYS A 239 6.08 2.57 27.23
N GLN A 240 4.87 2.78 27.74
CA GLN A 240 3.76 3.29 26.93
C GLN A 240 4.06 4.60 26.17
N VAL A 241 3.66 4.61 24.89
CA VAL A 241 3.75 5.73 23.97
C VAL A 241 2.38 6.37 23.78
N ASN A 242 2.32 7.70 23.90
CA ASN A 242 1.09 8.48 23.75
C ASN A 242 1.24 9.48 22.59
N VAL A 243 1.29 8.93 21.38
CA VAL A 243 1.21 9.68 20.12
C VAL A 243 -0.08 9.28 19.43
N ARG A 244 -0.79 10.25 18.86
CA ARG A 244 -2.05 10.02 18.13
C ARG A 244 -2.04 10.77 16.82
N ALA A 245 -2.40 10.09 15.75
CA ALA A 245 -2.62 10.65 14.43
C ALA A 245 -4.02 11.25 14.30
N LEU A 246 -5.04 10.58 14.87
CA LEU A 246 -6.44 11.00 14.80
C LEU A 246 -6.98 11.42 16.20
N PRO A 247 -7.98 12.33 16.26
CA PRO A 247 -8.52 12.81 17.53
C PRO A 247 -9.09 11.71 18.44
N GLU A 248 -9.73 10.72 17.83
CA GLU A 248 -10.32 9.56 18.51
C GLU A 248 -9.28 8.57 19.05
N GLY A 249 -8.09 8.52 18.45
CA GLY A 249 -7.08 7.48 18.70
C GLY A 249 -7.59 6.06 18.44
N TYR A 250 -6.86 5.06 18.96
CA TYR A 250 -7.26 3.66 18.91
C TYR A 250 -6.94 2.92 20.23
N PRO A 251 -7.87 2.09 20.75
CA PRO A 251 -9.28 2.03 20.37
C PRO A 251 -9.99 3.36 20.68
N PRO A 252 -11.08 3.71 19.99
CA PRO A 252 -11.77 4.98 20.22
C PRO A 252 -12.23 5.11 21.67
N GLU A 253 -11.77 6.15 22.39
CA GLU A 253 -12.15 6.36 23.78
C GLU A 253 -13.64 6.75 23.91
N ARG A 254 -14.48 5.82 24.42
CA ARG A 254 -15.93 6.06 24.63
C ARG A 254 -16.26 7.31 25.46
N ARG A 255 -15.37 7.74 26.37
CA ARG A 255 -15.63 8.83 27.33
C ARG A 255 -15.32 10.24 26.80
N ARG A 256 -14.51 10.40 25.74
CA ARG A 256 -14.16 11.71 25.17
C ARG A 256 -15.12 12.18 24.06
N LEU A 257 -16.18 11.42 23.81
CA LEU A 257 -17.16 11.67 22.75
C LEU A 257 -18.16 12.81 23.05
N ARG A 258 -17.94 13.69 24.04
CA ARG A 258 -18.88 14.79 24.35
C ARG A 258 -18.53 16.07 23.58
N ASN A 259 -19.41 16.42 22.64
CA ASN A 259 -19.63 17.74 22.01
C ASN A 259 -18.41 18.55 21.53
N SER A 260 -17.71 18.09 20.51
CA SER A 260 -16.87 18.97 19.69
C SER A 260 -17.23 18.85 18.20
N SER A 261 -17.09 19.94 17.45
CA SER A 261 -17.26 20.00 15.98
C SER A 261 -16.41 18.96 15.22
N ALA A 262 -15.38 18.41 15.86
CA ALA A 262 -14.59 17.27 15.40
C ALA A 262 -15.40 15.96 15.25
N ARG A 263 -16.63 15.88 15.78
CA ARG A 263 -17.55 14.75 15.52
C ARG A 263 -18.11 14.75 14.10
N GLN A 264 -18.46 15.93 13.57
CA GLN A 264 -19.26 16.04 12.34
C GLN A 264 -18.44 15.93 11.06
N HIS A 265 -17.14 16.19 11.12
CA HIS A 265 -16.28 16.23 9.94
C HIS A 265 -15.21 15.15 10.02
N LEU A 266 -14.95 14.52 8.88
CA LEU A 266 -13.75 13.73 8.65
C LEU A 266 -12.69 14.64 8.03
N TYR A 267 -11.45 14.43 8.43
CA TYR A 267 -10.31 15.03 7.76
C TYR A 267 -9.14 14.05 7.71
N THR A 268 -8.27 14.25 6.73
CA THR A 268 -6.92 13.66 6.70
C THR A 268 -5.89 14.78 6.78
N HIS A 269 -4.65 14.47 7.16
CA HIS A 269 -3.62 15.49 7.30
C HIS A 269 -3.09 15.98 5.94
N VAL A 270 -3.33 15.24 4.85
CA VAL A 270 -2.78 15.52 3.52
C VAL A 270 -3.83 15.22 2.46
N ASP A 271 -3.94 16.12 1.48
CA ASP A 271 -4.55 15.82 0.19
C ASP A 271 -3.44 15.44 -0.80
N PRO A 272 -3.26 14.14 -1.12
CA PRO A 272 -2.17 13.67 -1.96
C PRO A 272 -2.29 14.15 -3.42
N ARG A 273 -3.49 14.54 -3.87
CA ARG A 273 -3.73 15.04 -5.24
C ARG A 273 -3.04 16.37 -5.50
N ASN A 274 -2.69 17.09 -4.44
CA ASN A 274 -1.91 18.31 -4.52
C ASN A 274 -0.43 18.08 -4.78
N TYR A 275 0.04 16.81 -4.81
CA TYR A 275 1.41 16.52 -5.19
C TYR A 275 1.73 17.10 -6.56
N ARG A 276 2.74 17.96 -6.59
CA ARG A 276 3.35 18.48 -7.80
C ARG A 276 4.84 18.47 -7.61
N ARG A 277 5.55 17.71 -8.44
CA ARG A 277 7.02 17.68 -8.41
C ARG A 277 7.62 19.08 -8.54
N TYR A 278 7.08 19.86 -9.48
CA TYR A 278 7.55 21.21 -9.78
C TYR A 278 6.45 22.25 -9.53
N ILE A 279 6.80 23.28 -8.78
CA ILE A 279 5.97 24.46 -8.54
C ILE A 279 6.53 25.60 -9.41
N PRO A 280 5.71 26.22 -10.28
CA PRO A 280 6.14 27.39 -11.02
C PRO A 280 6.31 28.59 -10.07
N TYR A 281 7.39 29.35 -10.22
CA TYR A 281 7.59 30.61 -9.51
C TYR A 281 8.25 31.64 -10.43
N THR A 282 7.97 32.92 -10.18
CA THR A 282 8.59 34.02 -10.93
C THR A 282 9.89 34.43 -10.22
N ASN A 283 11.01 34.32 -10.90
CA ASN A 283 12.30 34.75 -10.35
C ASN A 283 12.43 36.29 -10.35
N ARG A 284 13.53 36.79 -9.78
CA ARG A 284 13.81 38.24 -9.70
C ARG A 284 13.90 38.94 -11.08
N GLN A 285 14.09 38.17 -12.15
CA GLN A 285 14.16 38.65 -13.52
C GLN A 285 12.80 38.57 -14.25
N GLY A 286 11.70 38.28 -13.54
CA GLY A 286 10.37 38.18 -14.11
C GLY A 286 10.12 36.91 -14.93
N ARG A 287 11.04 35.93 -14.92
CA ARG A 287 10.89 34.66 -15.65
C ARG A 287 10.21 33.62 -14.79
N ILE A 288 9.27 32.88 -15.37
CA ILE A 288 8.69 31.69 -14.74
C ILE A 288 9.72 30.57 -14.80
N VAL A 289 10.11 30.07 -13.63
CA VAL A 289 11.04 28.96 -13.44
C VAL A 289 10.39 27.90 -12.56
N ARG A 290 10.89 26.67 -12.64
CA ARG A 290 10.38 25.53 -11.87
C ARG A 290 11.27 25.32 -10.64
N ARG A 291 10.65 25.18 -9.48
CA ARG A 291 11.32 24.76 -8.25
C ARG A 291 10.70 23.46 -7.77
N GLU A 292 11.51 22.58 -7.21
CA GLU A 292 11.00 21.40 -6.50
C GLU A 292 10.12 21.83 -5.33
N GLY A 293 8.96 21.18 -5.20
CA GLY A 293 8.05 21.41 -4.09
C GLY A 293 8.69 20.96 -2.77
N ALA A 294 8.67 21.82 -1.75
CA ALA A 294 9.13 21.44 -0.42
C ALA A 294 7.99 20.76 0.36
N LEU A 295 8.31 19.70 1.10
CA LEU A 295 7.34 19.05 1.99
C LEU A 295 7.02 19.96 3.18
N GLY A 296 5.73 20.24 3.36
CA GLY A 296 5.23 21.04 4.47
C GLY A 296 5.24 20.24 5.77
N ARG A 297 5.76 20.84 6.85
CA ARG A 297 5.66 20.26 8.21
C ARG A 297 4.21 20.18 8.71
N LYS A 298 3.35 21.06 8.21
CA LYS A 298 1.92 21.16 8.53
C LYS A 298 1.15 21.32 7.20
N PRO A 299 0.96 20.24 6.45
CA PRO A 299 0.16 20.27 5.23
C PRO A 299 -1.28 20.71 5.53
N SER A 300 -1.96 21.25 4.52
CA SER A 300 -3.37 21.61 4.63
C SER A 300 -4.21 20.35 4.87
N LEU A 301 -5.10 20.43 5.86
CA LEU A 301 -6.06 19.36 6.11
C LEU A 301 -6.98 19.19 4.90
N TRP A 302 -7.22 17.94 4.52
CA TRP A 302 -8.23 17.60 3.51
C TRP A 302 -9.52 17.26 4.23
N TYR A 303 -10.60 17.93 3.87
CA TYR A 303 -11.94 17.65 4.38
C TYR A 303 -12.81 17.07 3.27
N ILE A 304 -13.69 16.15 3.63
CA ILE A 304 -14.75 15.66 2.74
C ILE A 304 -16.09 15.71 3.46
N GLU A 305 -17.10 16.23 2.76
CA GLU A 305 -18.48 16.14 3.21
C GLU A 305 -19.00 14.74 2.95
N CYS A 306 -19.52 14.09 3.99
CA CYS A 306 -20.00 12.72 3.89
C CYS A 306 -21.17 12.49 4.85
N SER A 307 -21.94 11.42 4.60
CA SER A 307 -23.08 11.09 5.44
C SER A 307 -22.64 10.68 6.85
N ALA A 308 -23.51 10.87 7.84
CA ALA A 308 -23.24 10.42 9.21
C ALA A 308 -22.92 8.91 9.29
N ALA A 309 -23.49 8.11 8.39
CA ALA A 309 -23.18 6.69 8.27
C ALA A 309 -21.73 6.43 7.80
N ALA A 310 -21.25 7.20 6.81
CA ALA A 310 -19.87 7.11 6.34
C ALA A 310 -18.86 7.57 7.41
N VAL A 311 -19.16 8.66 8.13
CA VAL A 311 -18.37 9.13 9.28
C VAL A 311 -18.26 8.04 10.34
N ARG A 312 -19.40 7.41 10.68
CA ARG A 312 -19.46 6.33 11.66
C ARG A 312 -18.63 5.13 11.21
N ARG A 313 -18.80 4.68 9.96
CA ARG A 313 -18.03 3.58 9.37
C ARG A 313 -16.53 3.82 9.55
N LEU A 314 -16.01 4.97 9.12
CA LEU A 314 -14.56 5.23 9.16
C LEU A 314 -14.01 5.38 10.59
N LYS A 315 -14.76 6.01 11.51
CA LYS A 315 -14.28 6.22 12.89
C LYS A 315 -14.36 4.96 13.76
N GLU A 316 -15.38 4.14 13.56
CA GLU A 316 -15.71 3.02 14.45
C GLU A 316 -15.20 1.66 13.93
N SER A 317 -14.98 1.51 12.63
CA SER A 317 -14.44 0.27 12.08
C SER A 317 -12.99 0.02 12.53
N ARG A 318 -12.67 -1.25 12.72
CA ARG A 318 -11.28 -1.71 12.94
C ARG A 318 -10.51 -1.68 11.62
N GLU A 319 -11.12 -2.20 10.56
CA GLU A 319 -10.58 -2.27 9.21
C GLU A 319 -11.34 -1.31 8.30
N ILE A 320 -10.60 -0.62 7.44
CA ILE A 320 -11.15 0.29 6.44
C ILE A 320 -10.78 -0.30 5.09
N ASP A 321 -11.72 -1.05 4.52
CA ASP A 321 -11.53 -1.66 3.21
C ASP A 321 -11.97 -0.73 2.08
N ALA A 322 -11.37 -0.96 0.92
CA ALA A 322 -11.78 -0.33 -0.33
C ALA A 322 -13.26 -0.63 -0.60
N GLY A 323 -14.06 0.43 -0.78
CA GLY A 323 -15.49 0.32 -1.08
C GLY A 323 -15.80 0.24 -2.58
N LEU A 324 -14.80 0.42 -3.44
CA LEU A 324 -14.96 0.34 -4.89
C LEU A 324 -14.34 -0.93 -5.45
N HIS A 325 -15.16 -1.64 -6.20
CA HIS A 325 -14.75 -2.67 -7.12
C HIS A 325 -14.43 -2.06 -8.48
N TRP A 326 -13.51 -2.68 -9.23
CA TRP A 326 -13.02 -2.14 -10.49
C TRP A 326 -13.20 -3.15 -11.62
N GLN A 327 -13.31 -2.65 -12.84
CA GLN A 327 -13.41 -3.44 -14.06
C GLN A 327 -12.61 -2.76 -15.18
N TYR A 328 -12.25 -3.54 -16.20
CA TYR A 328 -11.68 -3.02 -17.44
C TYR A 328 -12.71 -3.11 -18.57
N GLN A 329 -13.14 -1.95 -19.07
CA GLN A 329 -14.17 -1.88 -20.10
C GLN A 329 -13.81 -0.82 -21.14
N ASN A 330 -13.91 -1.17 -22.43
CA ASN A 330 -13.69 -0.27 -23.56
C ASN A 330 -12.33 0.45 -23.52
N GLY A 331 -11.27 -0.23 -23.08
CA GLY A 331 -9.93 0.34 -22.99
C GLY A 331 -9.65 1.18 -21.74
N HIS A 332 -10.59 1.23 -20.78
CA HIS A 332 -10.45 2.01 -19.56
C HIS A 332 -10.70 1.18 -18.30
N ILE A 333 -9.94 1.48 -17.25
CA ILE A 333 -10.27 1.05 -15.89
C ILE A 333 -11.41 1.94 -15.39
N ALA A 334 -12.46 1.32 -14.85
CA ALA A 334 -13.64 1.99 -14.34
C ALA A 334 -14.17 1.30 -13.08
N PRO A 335 -14.84 2.02 -12.17
CA PRO A 335 -15.57 1.39 -11.09
C PRO A 335 -16.67 0.45 -11.62
N LEU A 336 -16.86 -0.66 -10.94
CA LEU A 336 -17.96 -1.59 -11.15
C LEU A 336 -19.19 -1.12 -10.33
N ASN A 337 -20.38 -1.21 -10.94
CA ASN A 337 -21.63 -0.70 -10.37
C ASN A 337 -22.10 -1.44 -9.12
#